data_AF-B9LXH2-F1
#
_entry.id   AF-B9LXH2-F1
#
_cell.length_a   1.000
_cell.length_b   1.000
_cell.length_c   1.000
_cell.angle_alpha   90.00
_cell.angle_beta   90.00
_cell.angle_gamma   90.00
#
_symmetry.space_group_name_H-M   'P 1'
#
loop_
_entity.id
_entity.type
_entity.pdbx_description
1 polymer ?
#
loop_
_entity_poly.entity_id
_entity_poly.type
_entity_poly.pdbx_seq_one_letter_code
_entity_poly.pdbx_strand_id
1 'polypeptide(L)'
;MEDVHFEVYDTEAGWWWRLRTGSLVLSQSQTTFDSPDQARAAVDRVRTAASVVKNIPERQFEGTQASDRVTDAQCVTVNVTGQYEWVLEDDGEVLTQSTTAYETEAGALAAAKAFCTHASATVTVFLFRNQEQQSSFDVGSTSILAALRSLATLPYRGVKHNQKIKEIDTRIVVSGIRGKSSTTRRLNDVFRRRGYDTLTKITGNQPHLIHNNGVIPLNRQGPRTTLYENIGVLREYVPKLAEYAPDDVAIFENQGITEYTTRLINESFIHPHIIVLTNIRRDHQDTLGETRAEIARSFAKSVPSSAHVVCGEQNPVIYQYLEREVTATGATIEQVTIPEKHKGLLGAETVHAVNPTLIAVDEPPLPADEIQTYLTQIQPKWTAIPNGLVFNAAEVNDVESTEAVRQALEKSDRITPFVFLRPDRRGRTASFVSYFDHLANRGVIDVGYVMGSDSSVFANETTCEVKEIDSGADPAAVLDRLLNHDRPVMIMGNTVDEFMRELDGKIDSRAQRMSLADKPRGPPAT
;
A
#
# COMPACT_ATOMS: atom_id res chain seq x y z
N MET A 1 1.61 -9.10 -4.13
CA MET A 1 2.56 -8.05 -4.60
C MET A 1 3.86 -8.31 -3.86
N GLU A 2 4.98 -8.45 -4.54
CA GLU A 2 6.28 -8.30 -3.88
C GLU A 2 6.46 -6.79 -3.62
N ASP A 3 5.83 -6.28 -2.56
CA ASP A 3 5.92 -4.87 -2.19
C ASP A 3 7.35 -4.62 -1.70
N VAL A 4 8.22 -4.14 -2.59
CA VAL A 4 9.56 -3.74 -2.20
C VAL A 4 9.47 -2.39 -1.52
N HIS A 5 9.80 -2.33 -0.24
CA HIS A 5 9.69 -1.13 0.57
C HIS A 5 10.79 -1.06 1.63
N PHE A 6 11.21 0.16 1.96
CA PHE A 6 11.99 0.38 3.17
C PHE A 6 11.04 0.30 4.35
N GLU A 7 11.43 -0.39 5.40
CA GLU A 7 10.78 -0.38 6.70
C GLU A 7 11.71 0.29 7.70
N VAL A 8 11.26 1.37 8.33
CA VAL A 8 11.89 1.92 9.52
C VAL A 8 11.11 1.40 10.72
N TYR A 9 11.78 0.71 11.63
CA TYR A 9 11.12 -0.01 12.71
C TYR A 9 11.84 0.14 14.05
N ASP A 10 11.05 0.13 15.12
CA ASP A 10 11.54 0.26 16.50
C ASP A 10 11.80 -1.11 17.16
N THR A 11 12.85 -1.17 17.98
CA THR A 11 13.20 -2.33 18.81
C THR A 11 13.58 -1.87 20.21
N GLU A 12 13.69 -2.79 21.16
CA GLU A 12 14.21 -2.50 22.50
C GLU A 12 15.60 -1.84 22.51
N ALA A 13 16.38 -2.04 21.44
CA ALA A 13 17.73 -1.50 21.29
C ALA A 13 17.78 -0.15 20.55
N GLY A 14 16.63 0.35 20.07
CA GLY A 14 16.52 1.56 19.25
C GLY A 14 15.96 1.29 17.85
N TRP A 15 16.06 2.30 17.00
CA TRP A 15 15.49 2.29 15.65
C TRP A 15 16.40 1.58 14.64
N TRP A 16 15.80 0.87 13.70
CA TRP A 16 16.48 0.21 12.60
C TRP A 16 15.80 0.59 11.29
N TRP A 17 16.49 0.36 10.18
CA TRP A 17 15.85 0.31 8.88
C TRP A 17 16.18 -1.00 8.17
N ARG A 18 15.26 -1.47 7.32
CA ARG A 18 15.51 -2.61 6.42
C ARG A 18 14.80 -2.43 5.08
N LEU A 19 15.42 -2.87 3.99
CA LEU A 19 14.77 -2.97 2.69
C LEU A 19 14.24 -4.40 2.53
N ARG A 20 12.93 -4.55 2.29
CA ARG A 20 12.30 -5.86 2.12
C ARG A 20 11.70 -6.04 0.75
N THR A 21 11.60 -7.30 0.32
CA THR A 21 10.71 -7.75 -0.75
C THR A 21 9.87 -8.91 -0.20
N GLY A 22 8.58 -8.68 0.03
CA GLY A 22 7.73 -9.62 0.78
C GLY A 22 8.32 -9.91 2.17
N SER A 23 8.61 -11.18 2.48
CA SER A 23 9.24 -11.57 3.74
C SER A 23 10.78 -11.60 3.74
N LEU A 24 11.42 -11.35 2.60
CA LEU A 24 12.87 -11.35 2.46
C LEU A 24 13.46 -9.98 2.80
N VAL A 25 14.45 -9.94 3.69
CA VAL A 25 15.25 -8.73 3.98
C VAL A 25 16.43 -8.68 3.03
N LEU A 26 16.40 -7.75 2.08
CA LEU A 26 17.48 -7.53 1.11
C LEU A 26 18.69 -6.87 1.76
N SER A 27 18.44 -5.89 2.64
CA SER A 27 19.46 -5.19 3.41
C SER A 27 18.87 -4.59 4.69
N GLN A 28 19.71 -4.31 5.68
CA GLN A 28 19.32 -3.62 6.91
C GLN A 28 20.44 -2.75 7.45
N SER A 29 20.11 -1.83 8.38
CA SER A 29 21.12 -1.08 9.12
C SER A 29 22.00 -2.01 9.95
N GLN A 30 23.29 -1.67 10.07
CA GLN A 30 24.22 -2.42 10.94
C GLN A 30 24.15 -1.97 12.39
N THR A 31 23.76 -0.70 12.60
CA THR A 31 23.63 -0.07 13.90
C THR A 31 22.18 0.33 14.15
N THR A 32 21.89 0.54 15.44
CA THR A 32 20.67 1.21 15.87
C THR A 32 20.80 2.72 15.72
N PHE A 33 19.67 3.39 15.66
CA PHE A 33 19.55 4.84 15.67
C PHE A 33 18.70 5.28 16.88
N ASP A 34 18.98 6.47 17.40
CA ASP A 34 18.30 6.98 18.59
C ASP A 34 16.86 7.43 18.29
N SER A 35 16.56 7.70 17.01
CA SER A 35 15.27 8.20 16.56
C SER A 35 14.90 7.64 15.18
N PRO A 36 13.60 7.63 14.84
CA PRO A 36 13.16 7.22 13.50
C PRO A 36 13.72 8.17 12.43
N ASP A 37 13.96 9.44 12.76
CA ASP A 37 14.53 10.44 11.85
C ASP A 37 15.98 10.13 11.48
N GLN A 38 16.79 9.68 12.45
CA GLN A 38 18.17 9.25 12.18
C GLN A 38 18.21 7.97 11.33
N ALA A 39 17.37 6.97 11.65
CA ALA A 39 17.26 5.76 10.85
C ALA A 39 16.84 6.07 9.40
N ARG A 40 15.92 7.03 9.23
CA ARG A 40 15.49 7.50 7.92
C ARG A 40 16.57 8.30 7.19
N ALA A 41 17.32 9.17 7.87
CA ALA A 41 18.43 9.88 7.25
C ALA A 41 19.47 8.88 6.68
N ALA A 42 19.68 7.75 7.37
CA ALA A 42 20.48 6.66 6.83
C ALA A 42 19.84 5.99 5.60
N VAL A 43 18.52 5.80 5.57
CA VAL A 43 17.80 5.35 4.35
C VAL A 43 17.99 6.32 3.20
N ASP A 44 17.85 7.64 3.43
CA ASP A 44 18.01 8.67 2.40
C ASP A 44 19.44 8.66 1.83
N ARG A 45 20.48 8.46 2.68
CA ARG A 45 21.86 8.26 2.23
C ARG A 45 22.01 7.02 1.35
N VAL A 46 21.44 5.90 1.76
CA VAL A 46 21.44 4.65 0.97
C VAL A 46 20.74 4.83 -0.38
N ARG A 47 19.61 5.54 -0.42
CA ARG A 47 18.88 5.84 -1.66
C ARG A 47 19.68 6.73 -2.60
N THR A 48 20.30 7.78 -2.06
CA THR A 48 21.14 8.71 -2.81
C THR A 48 22.31 7.95 -3.44
N ALA A 49 23.06 7.19 -2.64
CA ALA A 49 24.16 6.36 -3.13
C ALA A 49 23.70 5.32 -4.17
N ALA A 50 22.55 4.67 -3.95
CA ALA A 50 21.96 3.73 -4.92
C ALA A 50 21.57 4.40 -6.25
N SER A 51 21.10 5.65 -6.21
CA SER A 51 20.74 6.41 -7.41
C SER A 51 21.96 6.77 -8.26
N VAL A 52 23.07 7.13 -7.62
CA VAL A 52 24.36 7.44 -8.26
C VAL A 52 24.93 6.20 -8.93
N VAL A 53 24.94 5.05 -8.23
CA VAL A 53 25.37 3.76 -8.81
C VAL A 53 24.47 3.33 -9.98
N LYS A 54 23.18 3.70 -9.98
CA LYS A 54 22.24 3.45 -11.10
C LYS A 54 22.43 4.43 -12.28
N ASN A 55 23.26 5.48 -12.13
CA ASN A 55 23.40 6.62 -13.05
C ASN A 55 22.15 7.51 -13.16
N ILE A 56 21.40 7.71 -12.07
CA ILE A 56 20.35 8.72 -11.99
C ILE A 56 20.96 10.04 -11.49
N PRO A 57 20.71 11.21 -12.12
CA PRO A 57 21.29 12.49 -11.69
C PRO A 57 20.87 12.90 -10.27
N GLU A 58 21.84 13.29 -9.42
CA GLU A 58 21.63 13.76 -8.03
C GLU A 58 20.59 14.89 -7.90
N ARG A 59 20.51 15.78 -8.91
CA ARG A 59 19.61 16.94 -8.94
C ARG A 59 18.11 16.60 -9.11
N GLN A 60 17.74 15.33 -9.22
CA GLN A 60 16.32 14.91 -9.31
C GLN A 60 15.66 14.68 -7.94
N PHE A 61 16.40 14.84 -6.85
CA PHE A 61 15.97 14.55 -5.48
C PHE A 61 16.22 15.72 -4.51
N GLU A 62 16.22 16.96 -4.98
CA GLU A 62 16.49 18.11 -4.11
C GLU A 62 15.32 18.41 -3.16
N GLY A 63 15.51 18.04 -1.89
CA GLY A 63 14.86 18.64 -0.74
C GLY A 63 15.90 19.14 0.25
N THR A 64 16.02 20.46 0.37
CA THR A 64 16.97 21.28 1.16
C THR A 64 18.07 20.62 2.01
N GLN A 65 19.31 20.97 1.64
CA GLN A 65 20.63 20.75 2.27
C GLN A 65 21.17 19.32 2.31
N ALA A 66 21.30 18.68 1.15
CA ALA A 66 22.51 17.90 0.90
C ALA A 66 23.62 18.90 0.53
N SER A 67 24.71 18.92 1.30
CA SER A 67 25.89 19.75 1.02
C SER A 67 26.37 19.56 -0.43
N ASP A 68 27.05 20.56 -1.01
CA ASP A 68 27.78 20.57 -2.30
C ASP A 68 28.86 19.46 -2.46
N ARG A 69 28.62 18.24 -1.97
CA ARG A 69 29.49 17.08 -2.15
C ARG A 69 28.93 16.24 -3.28
N VAL A 70 29.65 16.27 -4.39
CA VAL A 70 29.65 15.17 -5.37
C VAL A 70 29.90 13.89 -4.59
N THR A 71 28.96 12.95 -4.60
CA THR A 71 29.09 11.68 -3.86
C THR A 71 30.00 10.72 -4.64
N ASP A 72 30.91 10.01 -3.95
CA ASP A 72 31.79 8.98 -4.53
C ASP A 72 31.19 7.57 -4.33
N ALA A 73 29.86 7.49 -4.35
CA ALA A 73 29.13 6.28 -4.02
C ALA A 73 29.46 5.13 -4.99
N GLN A 74 29.83 3.98 -4.42
CA GLN A 74 30.12 2.77 -5.19
C GLN A 74 29.54 1.53 -4.51
N CYS A 75 29.18 0.54 -5.32
CA CYS A 75 28.77 -0.77 -4.83
C CYS A 75 29.78 -1.82 -5.25
N VAL A 76 30.43 -2.45 -4.27
CA VAL A 76 31.54 -3.38 -4.46
C VAL A 76 31.21 -4.77 -3.94
N THR A 77 31.81 -5.80 -4.52
CA THR A 77 31.70 -7.19 -4.03
C THR A 77 32.96 -7.57 -3.26
N VAL A 78 32.78 -8.06 -2.04
CA VAL A 78 33.87 -8.44 -1.12
C VAL A 78 33.85 -9.94 -0.89
N ASN A 79 35.02 -10.60 -0.98
CA ASN A 79 35.15 -12.02 -0.64
C ASN A 79 35.43 -12.20 0.86
N VAL A 80 34.52 -12.86 1.55
CA VAL A 80 34.61 -13.24 2.96
C VAL A 80 34.66 -14.77 3.04
N THR A 81 35.84 -15.32 3.33
CA THR A 81 36.04 -16.77 3.59
C THR A 81 35.52 -17.69 2.47
N GLY A 82 35.66 -17.30 1.20
CA GLY A 82 35.22 -18.09 0.05
C GLY A 82 33.75 -17.89 -0.34
N GLN A 83 33.05 -16.97 0.30
CA GLN A 83 31.74 -16.45 -0.13
C GLN A 83 31.87 -14.96 -0.43
N TYR A 84 30.94 -14.41 -1.20
CA TYR A 84 30.92 -13.03 -1.65
C TYR A 84 29.77 -12.27 -0.99
N GLU A 85 30.03 -11.07 -0.52
CA GLU A 85 29.01 -10.13 -0.05
C GLU A 85 29.08 -8.88 -0.93
N TRP A 86 27.98 -8.13 -1.04
CA TRP A 86 28.03 -6.81 -1.67
C TRP A 86 27.93 -5.73 -0.59
N VAL A 87 28.64 -4.62 -0.81
CA VAL A 87 28.71 -3.48 0.10
C VAL A 87 28.41 -2.23 -0.71
N LEU A 88 27.50 -1.39 -0.22
CA LEU A 88 27.27 -0.05 -0.73
C LEU A 88 27.98 0.93 0.21
N GLU A 89 28.93 1.68 -0.34
CA GLU A 89 29.73 2.66 0.39
C GLU A 89 29.68 4.02 -0.29
N ASP A 90 29.86 5.06 0.51
CA ASP A 90 29.93 6.45 0.07
C ASP A 90 31.06 7.15 0.86
N ASP A 91 32.03 7.73 0.15
CA ASP A 91 33.23 8.36 0.72
C ASP A 91 33.99 7.43 1.72
N GLY A 92 34.04 6.13 1.40
CA GLY A 92 34.68 5.10 2.24
C GLY A 92 33.89 4.68 3.48
N GLU A 93 32.69 5.23 3.71
CA GLU A 93 31.77 4.80 4.76
C GLU A 93 30.82 3.71 4.23
N VAL A 94 30.75 2.57 4.91
CA VAL A 94 29.80 1.51 4.59
C VAL A 94 28.38 1.95 4.99
N LEU A 95 27.53 2.22 4.00
CA LEU A 95 26.14 2.59 4.23
C LEU A 95 25.28 1.37 4.51
N THR A 96 25.50 0.29 3.76
CA THR A 96 24.81 -1.00 3.96
C THR A 96 25.51 -2.13 3.21
N GLN A 97 25.17 -3.38 3.55
CA GLN A 97 25.72 -4.57 2.91
C GLN A 97 24.68 -5.69 2.86
N SER A 98 24.92 -6.69 2.00
CA SER A 98 24.05 -7.87 1.91
C SER A 98 23.87 -8.58 3.25
N THR A 99 22.63 -8.92 3.59
CA THR A 99 22.29 -9.76 4.76
C THR A 99 22.66 -11.23 4.58
N THR A 100 22.97 -11.65 3.35
CA THR A 100 23.33 -13.01 3.00
C THR A 100 24.55 -13.03 2.10
N ALA A 101 25.47 -13.97 2.35
CA ALA A 101 26.60 -14.23 1.47
C ALA A 101 26.20 -15.09 0.25
N TYR A 102 26.85 -14.82 -0.88
CA TYR A 102 26.68 -15.41 -2.20
C TYR A 102 27.88 -16.32 -2.54
N GLU A 103 27.65 -17.41 -3.26
CA GLU A 103 28.73 -18.34 -3.62
C GLU A 103 29.62 -17.82 -4.75
N THR A 104 29.11 -16.88 -5.55
CA THR A 104 29.82 -16.32 -6.70
C THR A 104 29.79 -14.79 -6.67
N GLU A 105 30.88 -14.20 -7.15
CA GLU A 105 31.00 -12.75 -7.35
C GLU A 105 29.90 -12.20 -8.28
N ALA A 106 29.60 -12.95 -9.36
CA ALA A 106 28.55 -12.59 -10.30
C ALA A 106 27.15 -12.57 -9.64
N GLY A 107 26.88 -13.50 -8.72
CA GLY A 107 25.64 -13.52 -7.93
C GLY A 107 25.53 -12.33 -6.99
N ALA A 108 26.61 -12.00 -6.28
CA ALA A 108 26.67 -10.82 -5.42
C ALA A 108 26.47 -9.52 -6.22
N LEU A 109 27.10 -9.40 -7.40
CA LEU A 109 26.95 -8.24 -8.29
C LEU A 109 25.52 -8.10 -8.85
N ALA A 110 24.88 -9.21 -9.22
CA ALA A 110 23.49 -9.18 -9.68
C ALA A 110 22.53 -8.73 -8.57
N ALA A 111 22.73 -9.22 -7.35
CA ALA A 111 21.95 -8.81 -6.19
C ALA A 111 22.18 -7.34 -5.81
N ALA A 112 23.42 -6.85 -5.90
CA ALA A 112 23.76 -5.45 -5.72
C ALA A 112 23.02 -4.53 -6.71
N LYS A 113 23.01 -4.90 -8.00
CA LYS A 113 22.28 -4.14 -9.04
C LYS A 113 20.76 -4.13 -8.79
N ALA A 114 20.20 -5.27 -8.38
CA ALA A 114 18.79 -5.36 -8.00
C ALA A 114 18.49 -4.47 -6.78
N PHE A 115 19.36 -4.50 -5.76
CA PHE A 115 19.27 -3.64 -4.59
C PHE A 115 19.26 -2.16 -4.98
N CYS A 116 20.23 -1.67 -5.75
CA CYS A 116 20.30 -0.26 -6.15
C CYS A 116 19.08 0.16 -6.99
N THR A 117 18.61 -0.71 -7.87
CA THR A 117 17.40 -0.48 -8.67
C THR A 117 16.18 -0.29 -7.79
N HIS A 118 15.99 -1.17 -6.81
CA HIS A 118 14.88 -1.06 -5.88
C HIS A 118 15.04 0.14 -4.95
N ALA A 119 16.15 0.24 -4.22
CA ALA A 119 16.40 1.28 -3.23
C ALA A 119 16.15 2.69 -3.79
N SER A 120 16.56 2.97 -5.03
CA SER A 120 16.42 4.29 -5.67
C SER A 120 14.97 4.79 -5.87
N ALA A 121 13.99 3.89 -5.96
CA ALA A 121 12.60 4.25 -6.34
C ALA A 121 11.57 3.49 -5.48
N THR A 122 11.93 3.22 -4.24
CA THR A 122 11.10 2.48 -3.28
C THR A 122 10.42 3.44 -2.30
N VAL A 123 9.27 3.06 -1.74
CA VAL A 123 8.58 3.84 -0.70
C VAL A 123 9.10 3.46 0.70
N THR A 124 9.13 4.40 1.64
CA THR A 124 9.40 4.09 3.06
C THR A 124 8.10 3.88 3.84
N VAL A 125 8.04 2.80 4.62
CA VAL A 125 6.99 2.40 5.53
C VAL A 125 7.55 2.41 6.95
N PHE A 126 6.73 2.75 7.94
CA PHE A 126 7.13 2.74 9.35
C PHE A 126 6.38 1.62 10.09
N LEU A 127 7.10 0.82 10.87
CA LEU A 127 6.55 -0.24 11.70
C LEU A 127 6.87 0.04 13.18
N PHE A 128 5.83 0.24 13.98
CA PHE A 128 5.98 0.47 15.41
C PHE A 128 5.75 -0.83 16.15
N ARG A 129 6.60 -1.12 17.15
CA ARG A 129 6.24 -2.08 18.19
C ARG A 129 4.92 -1.62 18.79
N ASN A 130 3.97 -2.54 19.05
CA ASN A 130 2.68 -2.25 19.69
C ASN A 130 2.88 -1.31 20.90
N GLN A 131 2.82 -0.02 20.66
CA GLN A 131 2.75 0.95 21.72
C GLN A 131 1.26 1.08 21.96
N GLU A 132 0.79 0.41 23.02
CA GLU A 132 -0.27 1.01 23.84
C GLU A 132 0.28 2.33 24.38
N GLN A 133 0.51 3.31 23.50
CA GLN A 133 0.71 4.68 23.90
C GLN A 133 -0.67 5.15 24.30
N GLN A 134 -0.96 5.00 25.60
CA GLN A 134 -1.90 5.87 26.28
C GLN A 134 -1.45 7.30 26.00
N SER A 135 -2.05 7.91 24.96
CA SER A 135 -2.14 9.35 24.89
C SER A 135 -2.70 9.81 26.22
N SER A 136 -2.07 10.77 26.88
CA SER A 136 -2.49 11.36 28.16
C SER A 136 -3.84 12.10 28.11
N PHE A 137 -4.64 11.87 27.07
CA PHE A 137 -5.99 12.36 26.95
C PHE A 137 -6.96 11.36 27.57
N ASP A 138 -7.29 11.63 28.83
CA ASP A 138 -8.45 11.09 29.51
C ASP A 138 -9.73 11.63 28.83
N VAL A 139 -10.15 11.00 27.73
CA VAL A 139 -11.50 11.19 27.17
C VAL A 139 -12.45 10.25 27.90
N GLY A 140 -12.57 10.48 29.20
CA GLY A 140 -13.35 9.65 30.11
C GLY A 140 -13.94 10.41 31.29
N SER A 141 -13.76 11.72 31.42
CA SER A 141 -14.43 12.45 32.50
C SER A 141 -15.94 12.54 32.17
N THR A 142 -16.74 11.68 32.81
CA THR A 142 -18.21 11.67 32.86
C THR A 142 -18.76 12.89 33.63
N SER A 143 -18.18 14.05 33.36
CA SER A 143 -18.58 15.34 33.89
C SER A 143 -19.40 16.05 32.83
N ILE A 144 -20.68 16.32 33.15
CA ILE A 144 -21.58 17.13 32.31
C ILE A 144 -20.91 18.48 31.94
N LEU A 145 -20.07 19.03 32.83
CA LEU A 145 -19.29 20.25 32.59
C LEU A 145 -18.19 20.08 31.53
N ALA A 146 -17.53 18.92 31.45
CA ALA A 146 -16.54 18.64 30.40
C ALA A 146 -17.22 18.44 29.02
N ALA A 147 -18.37 17.78 29.00
CA ALA A 147 -19.20 17.65 27.81
C ALA A 147 -19.71 19.02 27.32
N LEU A 148 -20.17 19.90 28.23
CA LEU A 148 -20.61 21.25 27.92
C LEU A 148 -19.46 22.15 27.43
N ARG A 149 -18.26 22.05 28.01
CA ARG A 149 -17.06 22.75 27.50
C ARG A 149 -16.61 22.23 26.13
N SER A 150 -16.69 20.92 25.90
CA SER A 150 -16.43 20.33 24.58
C SER A 150 -17.42 20.85 23.53
N LEU A 151 -18.71 20.96 23.88
CA LEU A 151 -19.74 21.48 22.98
C LEU A 151 -19.56 22.97 22.69
N ALA A 152 -19.19 23.78 23.69
CA ALA A 152 -18.94 25.21 23.54
C ALA A 152 -17.69 25.53 22.69
N THR A 153 -16.72 24.61 22.64
CA THR A 153 -15.47 24.78 21.87
C THR A 153 -15.52 24.22 20.45
N LEU A 154 -16.55 23.44 20.09
CA LEU A 154 -16.75 22.92 18.73
C LEU A 154 -16.74 24.01 17.63
N PRO A 155 -17.47 25.13 17.75
CA PRO A 155 -17.43 26.17 16.72
C PRO A 155 -16.05 26.85 16.62
N TYR A 156 -15.38 27.10 17.75
CA TYR A 156 -14.03 27.66 17.77
C TYR A 156 -12.98 26.70 17.17
N ARG A 157 -13.09 25.40 17.48
CA ARG A 157 -12.25 24.34 16.90
C ARG A 157 -12.47 24.20 15.40
N GLY A 158 -13.72 24.27 14.94
CA GLY A 158 -14.05 24.25 13.51
C GLY A 158 -13.48 25.45 12.75
N VAL A 159 -13.52 26.66 13.33
CA VAL A 159 -12.91 27.86 12.73
C VAL A 159 -11.39 27.74 12.69
N LYS A 160 -10.73 27.35 13.78
CA LYS A 160 -9.27 27.17 13.83
C LYS A 160 -8.79 26.10 12.86
N HIS A 161 -9.50 24.98 12.77
CA HIS A 161 -9.27 23.92 11.78
C HIS A 161 -9.34 24.47 10.36
N ASN A 162 -10.42 25.18 10.02
CA ASN A 162 -10.60 25.74 8.69
C ASN A 162 -9.53 26.79 8.35
N GLN A 163 -9.05 27.55 9.32
CA GLN A 163 -7.92 28.47 9.13
C GLN A 163 -6.64 27.68 8.82
N LYS A 164 -6.29 26.70 9.65
CA LYS A 164 -5.09 25.87 9.47
C LYS A 164 -5.10 25.11 8.15
N ILE A 165 -6.22 24.52 7.76
CA ILE A 165 -6.36 23.85 6.48
C ILE A 165 -6.17 24.80 5.30
N LYS A 166 -6.67 26.04 5.39
CA LYS A 166 -6.50 27.03 4.34
C LYS A 166 -5.08 27.59 4.23
N GLU A 167 -4.27 27.47 5.29
CA GLU A 167 -2.86 27.86 5.29
C GLU A 167 -1.98 26.86 4.52
N ILE A 168 -2.42 25.60 4.35
CA ILE A 168 -1.67 24.58 3.60
C ILE A 168 -1.73 24.90 2.10
N ASP A 169 -0.57 25.06 1.47
CA ASP A 169 -0.46 25.46 0.06
C ASP A 169 -1.09 24.45 -0.91
N THR A 170 -0.87 23.16 -0.68
CA THR A 170 -1.38 22.08 -1.51
C THR A 170 -2.15 21.05 -0.70
N ARG A 171 -3.39 20.79 -1.10
CA ARG A 171 -4.25 19.77 -0.46
C ARG A 171 -4.74 18.77 -1.49
N ILE A 172 -4.25 17.54 -1.37
CA ILE A 172 -4.55 16.43 -2.26
C ILE A 172 -5.41 15.41 -1.52
N VAL A 173 -6.50 14.99 -2.14
CA VAL A 173 -7.31 13.87 -1.66
C VAL A 173 -7.21 12.72 -2.63
N VAL A 174 -6.88 11.53 -2.14
CA VAL A 174 -6.89 10.29 -2.93
C VAL A 174 -8.19 9.54 -2.64
N SER A 175 -9.01 9.37 -3.68
CA SER A 175 -10.33 8.73 -3.64
C SER A 175 -10.43 7.57 -4.65
N GLY A 176 -11.52 6.80 -4.56
CA GLY A 176 -11.81 5.67 -5.44
C GLY A 176 -11.89 4.34 -4.70
N ILE A 177 -11.99 3.23 -5.44
CA ILE A 177 -12.22 1.91 -4.84
C ILE A 177 -10.90 1.22 -4.46
N ARG A 178 -9.96 1.07 -5.40
CA ARG A 178 -8.66 0.39 -5.19
C ARG A 178 -7.47 1.29 -5.45
N GLY A 179 -6.37 1.03 -4.76
CA GLY A 179 -5.09 1.73 -4.96
C GLY A 179 -4.98 3.06 -4.23
N LYS A 180 -5.91 3.40 -3.32
CA LYS A 180 -5.86 4.65 -2.57
C LYS A 180 -4.61 4.75 -1.69
N SER A 181 -4.42 3.83 -0.76
CA SER A 181 -3.29 3.87 0.18
C SER A 181 -1.93 3.83 -0.53
N SER A 182 -1.78 3.01 -1.58
CA SER A 182 -0.55 2.95 -2.38
C SER A 182 -0.28 4.26 -3.14
N THR A 183 -1.30 4.88 -3.71
CA THR A 183 -1.19 6.19 -4.38
C THR A 183 -0.84 7.29 -3.38
N THR A 184 -1.51 7.34 -2.23
CA THR A 184 -1.22 8.30 -1.16
C THR A 184 0.24 8.19 -0.70
N ARG A 185 0.71 6.96 -0.46
CA ARG A 185 2.11 6.71 -0.08
C ARG A 185 3.10 7.18 -1.14
N ARG A 186 2.80 6.93 -2.41
CA ARG A 186 3.66 7.30 -3.52
C ARG A 186 3.74 8.82 -3.69
N LEU A 187 2.61 9.52 -3.66
CA LEU A 187 2.60 10.97 -3.70
C LEU A 187 3.36 11.56 -2.51
N ASN A 188 3.14 11.03 -1.31
CA ASN A 188 3.91 11.44 -0.12
C ASN A 188 5.41 11.24 -0.31
N ASP A 189 5.86 10.06 -0.77
CA ASP A 189 7.27 9.80 -1.05
C ASP A 189 7.86 10.77 -2.07
N VAL A 190 7.13 11.07 -3.15
CA VAL A 190 7.57 12.00 -4.20
C VAL A 190 7.69 13.43 -3.68
N PHE A 191 6.64 14.00 -3.09
CA PHE A 191 6.69 15.36 -2.56
C PHE A 191 7.77 15.49 -1.48
N ARG A 192 7.87 14.51 -0.59
CA ARG A 192 8.94 14.49 0.41
C ARG A 192 10.34 14.51 -0.18
N ARG A 193 10.60 13.69 -1.20
CA ARG A 193 11.91 13.65 -1.88
C ARG A 193 12.26 14.97 -2.57
N ARG A 194 11.29 15.86 -2.75
CA ARG A 194 11.47 17.22 -3.28
C ARG A 194 11.51 18.30 -2.19
N GLY A 195 11.64 17.89 -0.92
CA GLY A 195 11.82 18.81 0.21
C GLY A 195 10.55 19.36 0.81
N TYR A 196 9.38 18.96 0.30
CA TYR A 196 8.12 19.46 0.82
C TYR A 196 7.84 18.99 2.25
N ASP A 197 7.35 19.92 3.06
CA ASP A 197 6.65 19.62 4.30
C ASP A 197 5.33 18.91 3.98
N THR A 198 5.20 17.67 4.44
CA THR A 198 4.12 16.78 4.07
C THR A 198 3.38 16.27 5.30
N LEU A 199 2.05 16.39 5.27
CA LEU A 199 1.17 15.64 6.17
C LEU A 199 0.34 14.64 5.39
N THR A 200 0.55 13.37 5.67
CA THR A 200 -0.15 12.29 4.99
C THR A 200 -1.00 11.48 5.95
N LYS A 201 -2.26 11.24 5.60
CA LYS A 201 -3.14 10.28 6.29
C LYS A 201 -3.27 9.03 5.46
N ILE A 202 -2.82 7.90 6.01
CA ILE A 202 -3.02 6.59 5.41
C ILE A 202 -3.97 5.79 6.30
N THR A 203 -4.92 5.13 5.65
CA THR A 203 -5.94 4.35 6.34
C THR A 203 -5.79 2.88 5.95
N GLY A 204 -5.29 2.08 6.90
CA GLY A 204 -5.18 0.62 6.80
C GLY A 204 -5.71 -0.06 8.06
N ASN A 205 -5.19 -1.25 8.40
CA ASN A 205 -5.53 -1.95 9.65
C ASN A 205 -5.24 -1.08 10.90
N GLN A 206 -4.27 -0.16 10.82
CA GLN A 206 -3.97 0.88 11.81
C GLN A 206 -3.95 2.26 11.12
N PRO A 207 -4.93 3.15 11.35
CA PRO A 207 -4.90 4.51 10.82
C PRO A 207 -3.78 5.33 11.49
N HIS A 208 -2.99 6.03 10.69
CA HIS A 208 -1.92 6.87 11.21
C HIS A 208 -1.74 8.11 10.34
N LEU A 209 -1.27 9.20 10.97
CA LEU A 209 -0.76 10.36 10.26
C LEU A 209 0.74 10.27 10.16
N ILE A 210 1.29 10.78 9.06
CA ILE A 210 2.70 10.91 8.81
C ILE A 210 2.93 12.40 8.57
N HIS A 211 3.44 13.11 9.58
CA HIS A 211 3.87 14.49 9.43
C HIS A 211 5.38 14.52 9.33
N ASN A 212 5.92 14.81 8.15
CA ASN A 212 7.36 14.80 7.91
C ASN A 212 8.15 13.62 8.49
N ASN A 213 7.50 12.45 8.58
CA ASN A 213 7.97 11.17 9.16
C ASN A 213 7.84 10.98 10.68
N GLY A 214 7.29 11.95 11.40
CA GLY A 214 6.66 11.67 12.68
C GLY A 214 5.36 10.92 12.43
N VAL A 215 5.31 9.64 12.79
CA VAL A 215 4.04 8.90 12.75
C VAL A 215 3.26 9.22 14.00
N ILE A 216 2.09 9.80 13.81
CA ILE A 216 1.16 10.13 14.88
C ILE A 216 0.08 9.05 14.83
N PRO A 217 0.11 8.05 15.72
CA PRO A 217 -0.92 7.02 15.75
C PRO A 217 -2.28 7.67 16.02
N LEU A 218 -3.32 7.19 15.36
CA LEU A 218 -4.70 7.57 15.69
C LEU A 218 -5.31 6.45 16.54
N ASN A 219 -5.80 6.78 17.73
CA ASN A 219 -6.33 5.82 18.68
C ASN A 219 -7.69 5.29 18.20
N ARG A 220 -7.74 4.00 17.89
CA ARG A 220 -8.99 3.35 17.51
C ARG A 220 -9.79 2.99 18.76
N GLN A 221 -10.84 3.74 19.05
CA GLN A 221 -11.83 3.38 20.07
C GLN A 221 -12.84 2.38 19.46
N GLY A 222 -12.56 1.07 19.55
CA GLY A 222 -13.57 0.02 19.33
C GLY A 222 -13.20 -1.11 18.35
N PRO A 223 -13.82 -2.32 18.48
CA PRO A 223 -13.43 -3.53 17.74
C PRO A 223 -14.08 -3.71 16.36
N ARG A 224 -14.74 -2.70 15.76
CA ARG A 224 -15.53 -2.92 14.53
C ARG A 224 -15.40 -1.80 13.51
N THR A 225 -14.89 -2.14 12.32
CA THR A 225 -15.00 -1.30 11.10
C THR A 225 -16.47 -1.20 10.72
N THR A 226 -17.15 -0.13 11.13
CA THR A 226 -18.55 0.12 10.79
C THR A 226 -18.72 1.45 10.07
N LEU A 227 -19.78 1.48 9.24
CA LEU A 227 -20.32 2.57 8.42
C LEU A 227 -20.21 4.01 8.97
N TYR A 228 -20.01 4.16 10.29
CA TYR A 228 -20.15 5.40 11.06
C TYR A 228 -18.89 5.81 11.86
N GLU A 229 -17.77 5.06 11.77
CA GLU A 229 -16.52 5.37 12.51
C GLU A 229 -15.82 6.66 12.04
N ASN A 230 -16.08 7.14 10.81
CA ASN A 230 -15.36 8.28 10.23
C ASN A 230 -15.55 9.59 11.03
N ILE A 231 -16.72 9.82 11.66
CA ILE A 231 -16.94 11.04 12.46
C ILE A 231 -16.15 11.02 13.78
N GLY A 232 -15.95 9.83 14.36
CA GLY A 232 -15.15 9.65 15.58
C GLY A 232 -13.66 9.91 15.31
N VAL A 233 -13.14 9.32 14.22
CA VAL A 233 -11.76 9.57 13.74
C VAL A 233 -11.55 11.05 13.48
N LEU A 234 -12.53 11.74 12.87
CA LEU A 234 -12.44 13.19 12.62
C LEU A 234 -12.30 14.02 13.91
N ARG A 235 -12.90 13.62 15.04
CA ARG A 235 -12.76 14.36 16.32
C ARG A 235 -11.37 14.25 16.93
N GLU A 236 -10.68 13.13 16.73
CA GLU A 236 -9.29 12.96 17.19
C GLU A 236 -8.28 13.52 16.18
N TYR A 237 -8.63 13.43 14.90
CA TYR A 237 -7.81 13.86 13.79
C TYR A 237 -7.74 15.39 13.67
N VAL A 238 -8.84 16.13 13.87
CA VAL A 238 -8.88 17.59 13.76
C VAL A 238 -7.90 18.30 14.71
N PRO A 239 -7.81 17.95 16.01
CA PRO A 239 -6.80 18.50 16.90
C PRO A 239 -5.36 18.24 16.43
N LYS A 240 -5.05 17.02 16.01
CA LYS A 240 -3.72 16.62 15.52
C LYS A 240 -3.35 17.34 14.23
N LEU A 241 -4.30 17.47 13.30
CA LEU A 241 -4.11 18.23 12.07
C LEU A 241 -3.81 19.71 12.36
N ALA A 242 -4.43 20.31 13.38
CA ALA A 242 -4.14 21.70 13.76
C ALA A 242 -2.80 21.88 14.48
N GLU A 243 -2.23 20.81 15.04
CA GLU A 243 -0.94 20.79 15.74
C GLU A 243 0.22 20.49 14.79
N TYR A 244 -0.01 19.58 13.85
CA TYR A 244 0.97 19.10 12.87
C TYR A 244 0.55 19.49 11.44
N ALA A 245 -0.05 20.67 11.28
CA ALA A 245 -0.38 21.17 9.95
C ALA A 245 0.94 21.39 9.20
N PRO A 246 1.12 20.81 8.00
CA PRO A 246 2.30 21.09 7.20
C PRO A 246 2.15 22.48 6.59
N ASP A 247 3.27 23.12 6.29
CA ASP A 247 3.23 24.38 5.54
C ASP A 247 2.91 24.12 4.05
N ASP A 248 3.49 23.08 3.45
CA ASP A 248 3.43 22.91 1.99
C ASP A 248 2.31 21.97 1.49
N VAL A 249 2.34 20.68 1.83
CA VAL A 249 1.53 19.65 1.15
C VAL A 249 0.82 18.74 2.14
N ALA A 250 -0.49 18.57 1.97
CA ALA A 250 -1.26 17.61 2.74
C ALA A 250 -2.00 16.60 1.85
N ILE A 251 -1.80 15.31 2.09
CA ILE A 251 -2.27 14.21 1.25
C ILE A 251 -3.16 13.27 2.07
N PHE A 252 -4.43 13.19 1.70
CA PHE A 252 -5.42 12.46 2.48
C PHE A 252 -6.05 11.32 1.70
N GLU A 253 -5.91 10.11 2.23
CA GLU A 253 -6.77 9.01 1.79
C GLU A 253 -8.22 9.25 2.26
N ASN A 254 -9.16 9.32 1.32
CA ASN A 254 -10.59 9.39 1.59
C ASN A 254 -11.21 7.98 1.54
N GLN A 255 -11.62 7.49 2.71
CA GLN A 255 -12.34 6.22 2.90
C GLN A 255 -13.84 6.43 3.14
N GLY A 256 -14.40 7.47 2.55
CA GLY A 256 -15.84 7.59 2.44
C GLY A 256 -16.40 6.34 1.76
N ILE A 257 -17.25 5.62 2.47
CA ILE A 257 -17.95 4.43 1.99
C ILE A 257 -19.38 4.77 1.57
N THR A 258 -19.78 6.03 1.70
CA THR A 258 -21.07 6.57 1.21
C THR A 258 -20.82 7.89 0.46
N GLU A 259 -21.76 8.30 -0.40
CA GLU A 259 -21.75 9.63 -1.04
C GLU A 259 -21.58 10.74 0.01
N TYR A 260 -22.38 10.70 1.08
CA TYR A 260 -22.35 11.69 2.15
C TYR A 260 -21.01 11.76 2.88
N THR A 261 -20.43 10.62 3.26
CA THR A 261 -19.17 10.62 4.02
C THR A 261 -17.98 11.07 3.16
N THR A 262 -17.97 10.68 1.87
CA THR A 262 -16.96 11.11 0.91
C THR A 262 -17.02 12.63 0.72
N ARG A 263 -18.22 13.17 0.49
CA ARG A 263 -18.45 14.61 0.29
C ARG A 263 -18.13 15.42 1.54
N LEU A 264 -18.53 14.93 2.73
CA LEU A 264 -18.26 15.58 4.00
C LEU A 264 -16.75 15.80 4.21
N ILE A 265 -15.93 14.78 3.95
CA ILE A 265 -14.46 14.89 4.05
C ILE A 265 -13.92 15.98 3.12
N ASN A 266 -14.37 15.99 1.86
CA ASN A 266 -13.90 16.93 0.86
C ASN A 266 -14.36 18.37 1.14
N GLU A 267 -15.64 18.59 1.41
CA GLU A 267 -16.24 19.93 1.53
C GLU A 267 -16.09 20.55 2.92
N SER A 268 -16.02 19.75 3.99
CA SER A 268 -16.05 20.28 5.36
C SER A 268 -14.74 20.14 6.11
N PHE A 269 -13.84 19.25 5.68
CA PHE A 269 -12.61 18.97 6.42
C PHE A 269 -11.36 19.35 5.64
N ILE A 270 -11.21 18.89 4.40
CA ILE A 270 -9.94 19.00 3.68
C ILE A 270 -9.93 20.16 2.68
N HIS A 271 -11.05 20.46 2.02
CA HIS A 271 -11.12 21.47 0.95
C HIS A 271 -10.01 21.27 -0.11
N PRO A 272 -9.96 20.10 -0.77
CA PRO A 272 -8.84 19.74 -1.65
C PRO A 272 -8.71 20.69 -2.85
N HIS A 273 -7.47 21.00 -3.22
CA HIS A 273 -7.12 21.57 -4.51
C HIS A 273 -7.16 20.49 -5.60
N ILE A 274 -6.69 19.28 -5.28
CA ILE A 274 -6.65 18.15 -6.21
C ILE A 274 -7.34 16.93 -5.60
N ILE A 275 -8.13 16.23 -6.41
CA ILE A 275 -8.66 14.90 -6.10
C ILE A 275 -8.07 13.90 -7.10
N VAL A 276 -7.27 12.97 -6.61
CA VAL A 276 -6.82 11.82 -7.40
C VAL A 276 -7.87 10.71 -7.28
N LEU A 277 -8.67 10.53 -8.33
CA LEU A 277 -9.68 9.48 -8.39
C LEU A 277 -9.07 8.23 -9.05
N THR A 278 -8.70 7.24 -8.23
CA THR A 278 -7.96 6.04 -8.66
C THR A 278 -8.71 5.19 -9.69
N ASN A 279 -9.87 4.64 -9.34
CA ASN A 279 -10.72 3.83 -10.22
C ASN A 279 -12.15 3.66 -9.65
N ILE A 280 -13.08 3.25 -10.53
CA ILE A 280 -14.46 2.88 -10.18
C ILE A 280 -14.65 1.36 -10.39
N ARG A 281 -14.86 0.64 -9.29
CA ARG A 281 -15.07 -0.82 -9.23
C ARG A 281 -16.34 -1.16 -8.45
N ARG A 282 -16.87 -2.37 -8.63
CA ARG A 282 -17.97 -2.88 -7.81
C ARG A 282 -17.46 -3.38 -6.45
N ASP A 283 -17.38 -2.47 -5.49
CA ASP A 283 -17.18 -2.78 -4.06
C ASP A 283 -18.10 -1.84 -3.28
N HIS A 284 -18.44 -2.19 -2.04
CA HIS A 284 -19.34 -1.40 -1.19
C HIS A 284 -20.71 -1.12 -1.82
N GLN A 285 -21.30 -2.13 -2.51
CA GLN A 285 -22.55 -1.96 -3.24
C GLN A 285 -23.73 -1.55 -2.35
N ASP A 286 -23.74 -2.00 -1.09
CA ASP A 286 -24.76 -1.63 -0.11
C ASP A 286 -24.77 -0.13 0.26
N THR A 287 -23.74 0.63 -0.13
CA THR A 287 -23.54 2.03 0.31
C THR A 287 -23.18 3.03 -0.78
N LEU A 288 -22.42 2.63 -1.80
CA LEU A 288 -22.03 3.51 -2.92
C LEU A 288 -22.93 3.36 -4.16
N GLY A 289 -23.66 2.25 -4.26
CA GLY A 289 -24.51 1.90 -5.40
C GLY A 289 -24.21 0.51 -5.94
N GLU A 290 -25.20 -0.11 -6.58
CA GLU A 290 -25.10 -1.49 -7.06
C GLU A 290 -24.29 -1.57 -8.37
N THR A 291 -24.30 -0.51 -9.16
CA THR A 291 -23.64 -0.43 -10.47
C THR A 291 -22.44 0.52 -10.46
N ARG A 292 -21.48 0.30 -11.39
CA ARG A 292 -20.34 1.22 -11.58
C ARG A 292 -20.77 2.65 -11.89
N ALA A 293 -21.91 2.83 -12.57
CA ALA A 293 -22.45 4.16 -12.87
C ALA A 293 -22.96 4.88 -11.61
N GLU A 294 -23.65 4.16 -10.71
CA GLU A 294 -24.10 4.73 -9.43
C GLU A 294 -22.91 5.05 -8.51
N ILE A 295 -21.91 4.18 -8.47
CA ILE A 295 -20.68 4.42 -7.72
C ILE A 295 -19.95 5.65 -8.30
N ALA A 296 -19.82 5.76 -9.62
CA ALA A 296 -19.24 6.94 -10.27
C ALA A 296 -20.02 8.22 -9.94
N ARG A 297 -21.36 8.16 -9.91
CA ARG A 297 -22.22 9.27 -9.48
C ARG A 297 -21.95 9.70 -8.04
N SER A 298 -21.78 8.74 -7.14
CA SER A 298 -21.44 9.01 -5.74
C SER A 298 -20.12 9.78 -5.61
N PHE A 299 -19.08 9.36 -6.35
CA PHE A 299 -17.80 10.08 -6.38
C PHE A 299 -17.92 11.46 -7.04
N ALA A 300 -18.58 11.59 -8.20
CA ALA A 300 -18.73 12.87 -8.89
C ALA A 300 -19.39 13.94 -8.01
N LYS A 301 -20.44 13.58 -7.28
CA LYS A 301 -21.12 14.49 -6.34
C LYS A 301 -20.31 14.85 -5.10
N SER A 302 -19.23 14.12 -4.82
CA SER A 302 -18.33 14.43 -3.71
C SER A 302 -17.24 15.44 -4.07
N VAL A 303 -17.13 15.82 -5.36
CA VAL A 303 -16.10 16.73 -5.87
C VAL A 303 -16.52 18.19 -5.60
N PRO A 304 -15.75 18.95 -4.80
CA PRO A 304 -15.97 20.38 -4.64
C PRO A 304 -15.72 21.14 -5.94
N SER A 305 -16.49 22.20 -6.19
CA SER A 305 -16.39 23.02 -7.41
C SER A 305 -15.03 23.66 -7.66
N SER A 306 -14.20 23.82 -6.61
CA SER A 306 -12.86 24.41 -6.70
C SER A 306 -11.76 23.39 -6.97
N ALA A 307 -12.07 22.10 -7.02
CA ALA A 307 -11.06 21.05 -7.14
C ALA A 307 -10.75 20.71 -8.61
N HIS A 308 -9.51 20.29 -8.85
CA HIS A 308 -9.10 19.61 -10.07
C HIS A 308 -9.07 18.09 -9.84
N VAL A 309 -9.65 17.31 -10.74
CA VAL A 309 -9.72 15.85 -10.63
C VAL A 309 -8.75 15.19 -11.59
N VAL A 310 -7.77 14.46 -11.07
CA VAL A 310 -6.91 13.57 -11.83
C VAL A 310 -7.56 12.17 -11.83
N CYS A 311 -8.13 11.77 -12.96
CA CYS A 311 -8.98 10.57 -13.03
C CYS A 311 -8.28 9.37 -13.66
N GLY A 312 -8.02 8.34 -12.86
CA GLY A 312 -7.45 7.07 -13.31
C GLY A 312 -8.46 6.12 -13.97
N GLU A 313 -9.76 6.43 -14.02
CA GLU A 313 -10.75 5.54 -14.64
C GLU A 313 -10.53 5.43 -16.15
N GLN A 314 -10.24 4.21 -16.62
CA GLN A 314 -9.92 3.94 -18.02
C GLN A 314 -11.14 3.50 -18.85
N ASN A 315 -12.29 3.20 -18.24
CA ASN A 315 -13.51 2.91 -18.99
C ASN A 315 -14.07 4.22 -19.59
N PRO A 316 -14.16 4.33 -20.93
CA PRO A 316 -14.53 5.59 -21.58
C PRO A 316 -15.96 6.04 -21.25
N VAL A 317 -16.90 5.11 -21.03
CA VAL A 317 -18.28 5.44 -20.69
C VAL A 317 -18.37 6.01 -19.27
N ILE A 318 -17.66 5.39 -18.32
CA ILE A 318 -17.62 5.89 -16.94
C ILE A 318 -16.88 7.22 -16.87
N TYR A 319 -15.76 7.36 -17.59
CA TYR A 319 -15.01 8.63 -17.64
C TYR A 319 -15.85 9.76 -18.23
N GLN A 320 -16.51 9.56 -19.37
CA GLN A 320 -17.40 10.58 -19.97
C GLN A 320 -18.52 11.01 -19.01
N TYR A 321 -19.06 10.06 -18.25
CA TYR A 321 -20.05 10.37 -17.22
C TYR A 321 -19.43 11.23 -16.10
N LEU A 322 -18.28 10.83 -15.56
CA LEU A 322 -17.55 11.58 -14.53
C LEU A 322 -17.21 12.99 -15.02
N GLU A 323 -16.68 13.11 -16.24
CA GLU A 323 -16.33 14.39 -16.87
C GLU A 323 -17.52 15.33 -16.92
N ARG A 324 -18.66 14.85 -17.43
CA ARG A 324 -19.89 15.63 -17.50
C ARG A 324 -20.37 16.08 -16.11
N GLU A 325 -20.42 15.19 -15.14
CA GLU A 325 -20.97 15.51 -13.81
C GLU A 325 -20.03 16.43 -13.01
N VAL A 326 -18.71 16.22 -13.10
CA VAL A 326 -17.70 17.04 -12.41
C VAL A 326 -17.63 18.45 -13.02
N THR A 327 -17.64 18.55 -14.35
CA THR A 327 -17.65 19.88 -15.00
C THR A 327 -18.96 20.64 -14.77
N ALA A 328 -20.08 19.94 -14.61
CA ALA A 328 -21.36 20.56 -14.27
C ALA A 328 -21.38 21.23 -12.88
N THR A 329 -20.50 20.82 -11.95
CA THR A 329 -20.35 21.48 -10.64
C THR A 329 -19.35 22.63 -10.65
N GLY A 330 -18.69 22.89 -11.79
CA GLY A 330 -17.67 23.93 -11.96
C GLY A 330 -16.23 23.46 -11.68
N ALA A 331 -16.04 22.21 -11.25
CA ALA A 331 -14.73 21.61 -11.09
C ALA A 331 -14.11 21.22 -12.44
N THR A 332 -12.81 20.94 -12.44
CA THR A 332 -12.09 20.46 -13.64
C THR A 332 -11.68 19.01 -13.48
N ILE A 333 -11.48 18.30 -14.58
CA ILE A 333 -11.12 16.88 -14.59
C ILE A 333 -10.28 16.56 -15.81
N GLU A 334 -9.27 15.72 -15.65
CA GLU A 334 -8.49 15.14 -16.73
C GLU A 334 -8.36 13.62 -16.57
N GLN A 335 -8.30 12.90 -17.70
CA GLN A 335 -8.05 11.47 -17.68
C GLN A 335 -6.55 11.19 -17.63
N VAL A 336 -6.13 10.28 -16.76
CA VAL A 336 -4.77 9.78 -16.74
C VAL A 336 -4.50 9.00 -18.02
N THR A 337 -3.51 9.46 -18.79
CA THR A 337 -3.06 8.81 -20.01
C THR A 337 -2.06 7.69 -19.70
N ILE A 338 -2.37 6.47 -20.12
CA ILE A 338 -1.48 5.31 -19.97
C ILE A 338 -0.79 5.03 -21.32
N PRO A 339 0.56 5.11 -21.41
CA PRO A 339 1.30 4.77 -22.62
C PRO A 339 1.01 3.34 -23.09
N GLU A 340 0.98 3.10 -24.41
CA GLU A 340 0.68 1.77 -24.98
C GLU A 340 1.50 0.64 -24.35
N LYS A 341 2.80 0.86 -24.14
CA LYS A 341 3.71 -0.12 -23.52
C LYS A 341 3.35 -0.52 -22.07
N HIS A 342 2.51 0.27 -21.40
CA HIS A 342 2.09 0.04 -20.02
C HIS A 342 0.61 -0.35 -19.92
N LYS A 343 -0.13 -0.43 -21.04
CA LYS A 343 -1.52 -0.86 -21.02
C LYS A 343 -1.62 -2.30 -20.54
N GLY A 344 -2.61 -2.56 -19.68
CA GLY A 344 -2.84 -3.88 -19.09
C GLY A 344 -2.01 -4.17 -17.84
N LEU A 345 -0.99 -3.36 -17.53
CA LEU A 345 -0.26 -3.47 -16.26
C LEU A 345 -1.17 -3.06 -15.09
N LEU A 346 -1.14 -3.83 -14.01
CA LEU A 346 -1.92 -3.52 -12.82
C LEU A 346 -1.46 -2.22 -12.18
N GLY A 347 -2.42 -1.39 -11.76
CA GLY A 347 -2.18 -0.12 -11.11
C GLY A 347 -1.51 0.94 -11.99
N ALA A 348 -1.38 0.72 -13.30
CA ALA A 348 -0.81 1.69 -14.22
C ALA A 348 -1.52 3.04 -14.15
N GLU A 349 -2.85 3.04 -14.00
CA GLU A 349 -3.63 4.25 -13.82
C GLU A 349 -3.22 5.04 -12.57
N THR A 350 -2.87 4.35 -11.48
CA THR A 350 -2.44 4.99 -10.24
C THR A 350 -0.98 5.44 -10.29
N VAL A 351 -0.13 4.73 -11.03
CA VAL A 351 1.27 5.13 -11.23
C VAL A 351 1.34 6.37 -12.11
N HIS A 352 0.65 6.35 -13.25
CA HIS A 352 0.64 7.46 -14.18
C HIS A 352 -0.16 8.66 -13.67
N ALA A 353 -1.01 8.50 -12.65
CA ALA A 353 -1.68 9.62 -11.98
C ALA A 353 -0.73 10.55 -11.22
N VAL A 354 0.48 10.09 -10.88
CA VAL A 354 1.45 10.92 -10.14
C VAL A 354 1.86 12.15 -10.94
N ASN A 355 2.22 11.98 -12.21
CA ASN A 355 2.66 13.09 -13.07
C ASN A 355 1.62 14.21 -13.27
N PRO A 356 0.36 13.93 -13.67
CA PRO A 356 -0.67 14.97 -13.73
C PRO A 356 -0.94 15.62 -12.37
N THR A 357 -0.84 14.86 -11.28
CA THR A 357 -0.95 15.44 -9.92
C THR A 357 0.17 16.43 -9.62
N LEU A 358 1.41 16.13 -10.01
CA LEU A 358 2.56 17.05 -9.87
C LEU A 358 2.40 18.27 -10.79
N ILE A 359 2.03 18.06 -12.04
CA ILE A 359 1.82 19.15 -13.01
C ILE A 359 0.73 20.11 -12.52
N ALA A 360 -0.34 19.60 -11.91
CA ALA A 360 -1.43 20.41 -11.34
C ALA A 360 -1.01 21.28 -10.15
N VAL A 361 0.19 21.07 -9.58
CA VAL A 361 0.79 21.93 -8.55
C VAL A 361 2.12 22.56 -8.99
N ASP A 362 2.30 22.71 -10.30
CA ASP A 362 3.48 23.33 -10.91
C ASP A 362 4.81 22.60 -10.62
N GLU A 363 4.73 21.29 -10.33
CA GLU A 363 5.87 20.43 -10.07
C GLU A 363 6.26 19.61 -11.32
N PRO A 364 7.58 19.42 -11.61
CA PRO A 364 8.00 18.65 -12.77
C PRO A 364 7.53 17.19 -12.69
N PRO A 365 7.19 16.52 -13.81
CA PRO A 365 6.82 15.11 -13.79
C PRO A 365 8.00 14.21 -13.38
N LEU A 366 7.70 12.99 -12.94
CA LEU A 366 8.71 12.00 -12.63
C LEU A 366 9.44 11.51 -13.89
N PRO A 367 10.73 11.15 -13.76
CA PRO A 367 11.47 10.44 -14.80
C PRO A 367 10.79 9.13 -15.24
N ALA A 368 10.96 8.78 -16.52
CA ALA A 368 10.31 7.60 -17.09
C ALA A 368 10.77 6.27 -16.48
N ASP A 369 12.02 6.20 -16.01
CA ASP A 369 12.59 5.02 -15.35
C ASP A 369 12.08 4.84 -13.92
N GLU A 370 11.78 5.93 -13.22
CA GLU A 370 11.13 5.89 -11.90
C GLU A 370 9.69 5.36 -12.03
N ILE A 371 8.93 5.87 -13.01
CA ILE A 371 7.60 5.36 -13.37
C ILE A 371 7.68 3.86 -13.73
N GLN A 372 8.67 3.45 -14.52
CA GLN A 372 8.89 2.04 -14.86
C GLN A 372 9.19 1.19 -13.62
N THR A 373 9.95 1.73 -12.66
CA THR A 373 10.30 1.02 -11.43
C THR A 373 9.06 0.81 -10.57
N TYR A 374 8.26 1.86 -10.39
CA TYR A 374 6.97 1.78 -9.72
C TYR A 374 5.99 0.81 -10.37
N LEU A 375 5.94 0.74 -11.69
CA LEU A 375 5.11 -0.24 -12.42
C LEU A 375 5.58 -1.66 -12.17
N THR A 376 6.90 -1.88 -12.20
CA THR A 376 7.52 -3.20 -12.00
C THR A 376 7.24 -3.74 -10.60
N GLN A 377 7.35 -2.89 -9.57
CA GLN A 377 7.15 -3.28 -8.17
C GLN A 377 5.72 -3.72 -7.86
N ILE A 378 4.72 -3.10 -8.47
CA ILE A 378 3.31 -3.41 -8.19
C ILE A 378 2.78 -4.63 -8.96
N GLN A 379 3.51 -5.13 -9.97
CA GLN A 379 3.06 -6.31 -10.70
C GLN A 379 3.10 -7.55 -9.78
N PRO A 380 2.05 -8.39 -9.80
CA PRO A 380 2.00 -9.59 -8.97
C PRO A 380 3.01 -10.62 -9.48
N LYS A 381 3.61 -11.35 -8.53
CA LYS A 381 4.46 -12.51 -8.82
C LYS A 381 4.09 -13.64 -7.89
N TRP A 382 4.22 -14.88 -8.37
CA TRP A 382 4.08 -16.06 -7.54
C TRP A 382 5.16 -16.11 -6.47
N THR A 383 4.76 -16.40 -5.25
CA THR A 383 5.68 -16.83 -4.21
C THR A 383 5.95 -18.32 -4.42
N ALA A 384 7.18 -18.67 -4.76
CA ALA A 384 7.58 -20.06 -4.89
C ALA A 384 7.91 -20.65 -3.52
N ILE A 385 7.32 -21.80 -3.22
CA ILE A 385 7.50 -22.54 -1.97
C ILE A 385 7.70 -24.02 -2.27
N PRO A 386 8.18 -24.84 -1.30
CA PRO A 386 8.25 -26.28 -1.49
C PRO A 386 6.87 -26.81 -1.90
N ASN A 387 6.85 -27.61 -2.97
CA ASN A 387 5.66 -28.25 -3.56
C ASN A 387 4.68 -27.31 -4.28
N GLY A 388 5.05 -26.07 -4.64
CA GLY A 388 4.26 -25.30 -5.61
C GLY A 388 4.44 -23.78 -5.59
N LEU A 389 3.49 -23.10 -6.21
CA LEU A 389 3.43 -21.65 -6.33
C LEU A 389 2.21 -21.14 -5.57
N VAL A 390 2.34 -20.04 -4.82
CA VAL A 390 1.24 -19.44 -4.08
C VAL A 390 1.19 -17.94 -4.33
N PHE A 391 -0.02 -17.41 -4.48
CA PHE A 391 -0.24 -15.98 -4.44
C PHE A 391 -1.31 -15.66 -3.39
N ASN A 392 -0.94 -14.84 -2.41
CA ASN A 392 -1.87 -14.34 -1.42
C ASN A 392 -2.54 -13.05 -1.93
N ALA A 393 -3.76 -13.19 -2.45
CA ALA A 393 -4.63 -12.09 -2.87
C ALA A 393 -5.67 -11.72 -1.80
N ALA A 394 -5.49 -12.08 -0.52
CA ALA A 394 -6.46 -11.77 0.52
C ALA A 394 -6.67 -10.24 0.74
N GLU A 395 -5.67 -9.41 0.45
CA GLU A 395 -5.87 -7.95 0.48
C GLU A 395 -6.74 -7.45 -0.68
N VAL A 396 -6.90 -8.25 -1.73
CA VAL A 396 -7.72 -7.97 -2.91
C VAL A 396 -9.14 -8.48 -2.66
N ASN A 397 -10.00 -7.54 -2.27
CA ASN A 397 -11.29 -7.86 -1.67
C ASN A 397 -12.49 -7.78 -2.65
N ASP A 398 -12.28 -7.51 -3.94
CA ASP A 398 -13.31 -7.50 -4.98
C ASP A 398 -12.90 -8.37 -6.17
N VAL A 399 -13.90 -8.96 -6.81
CA VAL A 399 -13.73 -9.94 -7.88
C VAL A 399 -13.04 -9.36 -9.11
N GLU A 400 -13.34 -8.12 -9.50
CA GLU A 400 -12.72 -7.50 -10.68
C GLU A 400 -11.20 -7.37 -10.50
N SER A 401 -10.77 -6.94 -9.32
CA SER A 401 -9.36 -6.80 -8.98
C SER A 401 -8.68 -8.16 -8.79
N THR A 402 -9.37 -9.13 -8.20
CA THR A 402 -8.86 -10.50 -8.05
C THR A 402 -8.63 -11.14 -9.41
N GLU A 403 -9.56 -11.02 -10.36
CA GLU A 403 -9.40 -11.54 -11.72
C GLU A 403 -8.27 -10.82 -12.47
N ALA A 404 -8.13 -9.49 -12.32
CA ALA A 404 -7.06 -8.73 -12.94
C ALA A 404 -5.67 -9.19 -12.42
N VAL A 405 -5.56 -9.44 -11.11
CA VAL A 405 -4.34 -10.02 -10.50
C VAL A 405 -4.06 -11.41 -11.03
N ARG A 406 -5.09 -12.27 -11.13
CA ARG A 406 -4.95 -13.62 -11.69
C ARG A 406 -4.39 -13.55 -13.12
N GLN A 407 -5.01 -12.75 -13.99
CA GLN A 407 -4.60 -12.62 -15.39
C GLN A 407 -3.17 -12.07 -15.56
N ALA A 408 -2.70 -11.24 -14.63
CA ALA A 408 -1.34 -10.72 -14.65
C ALA A 408 -0.28 -11.73 -14.19
N LEU A 409 -0.67 -12.78 -13.46
CA LEU A 409 0.23 -13.86 -13.03
C LEU A 409 0.46 -14.85 -14.18
N GLU A 410 1.72 -15.21 -14.43
CA GLU A 410 2.07 -16.24 -15.41
C GLU A 410 1.49 -17.62 -15.02
N LYS A 411 1.15 -18.49 -15.97
CA LYS A 411 0.62 -19.84 -15.70
C LYS A 411 -0.64 -19.85 -14.81
N SER A 412 -1.43 -18.78 -14.84
CA SER A 412 -2.67 -18.65 -14.07
C SER A 412 -3.92 -19.17 -14.78
N ASP A 413 -3.77 -19.77 -15.97
CA ASP A 413 -4.87 -20.35 -16.75
C ASP A 413 -5.56 -21.49 -16.01
N ARG A 414 -4.87 -22.15 -15.08
CA ARG A 414 -5.44 -23.12 -14.14
C ARG A 414 -4.88 -22.88 -12.74
N ILE A 415 -5.75 -22.74 -11.76
CA ILE A 415 -5.37 -22.45 -10.37
C ILE A 415 -6.11 -23.36 -9.38
N THR A 416 -5.61 -23.44 -8.15
CA THR A 416 -6.35 -23.92 -6.98
C THR A 416 -6.82 -22.71 -6.18
N PRO A 417 -8.11 -22.32 -6.25
CA PRO A 417 -8.60 -21.17 -5.51
C PRO A 417 -8.95 -21.55 -4.06
N PHE A 418 -8.56 -20.69 -3.12
CA PHE A 418 -8.99 -20.75 -1.73
C PHE A 418 -9.58 -19.41 -1.33
N VAL A 419 -10.78 -19.39 -0.74
CA VAL A 419 -11.42 -18.15 -0.26
C VAL A 419 -11.79 -18.24 1.22
N PHE A 420 -11.39 -17.23 1.99
CA PHE A 420 -11.77 -17.08 3.39
C PHE A 420 -12.87 -16.03 3.58
N LEU A 421 -14.03 -16.46 4.04
CA LEU A 421 -15.26 -15.65 4.12
C LEU A 421 -15.56 -15.16 5.53
N ARG A 422 -16.35 -14.07 5.60
CA ARG A 422 -16.73 -13.41 6.86
C ARG A 422 -18.24 -13.14 6.91
N PRO A 423 -18.84 -13.12 8.12
CA PRO A 423 -20.28 -13.02 8.26
C PRO A 423 -20.81 -11.61 8.04
N ASP A 424 -19.95 -10.59 8.21
CA ASP A 424 -20.29 -9.18 8.09
C ASP A 424 -20.16 -8.62 6.65
N ARG A 425 -19.90 -9.48 5.65
CA ARG A 425 -19.64 -9.08 4.26
C ARG A 425 -20.38 -9.91 3.20
N ARG A 426 -21.69 -10.11 3.41
CA ARG A 426 -22.55 -10.95 2.55
C ARG A 426 -22.51 -10.61 1.05
N GLY A 427 -22.50 -9.32 0.68
CA GLY A 427 -22.39 -8.92 -0.74
C GLY A 427 -21.10 -9.39 -1.41
N ARG A 428 -19.99 -9.50 -0.65
CA ARG A 428 -18.73 -10.06 -1.15
C ARG A 428 -18.79 -11.57 -1.29
N THR A 429 -19.41 -12.26 -0.33
CA THR A 429 -19.68 -13.70 -0.44
C THR A 429 -20.41 -14.02 -1.75
N ALA A 430 -21.50 -13.29 -2.04
CA ALA A 430 -22.27 -13.47 -3.28
C ALA A 430 -21.42 -13.18 -4.55
N SER A 431 -20.56 -12.16 -4.50
CA SER A 431 -19.65 -11.86 -5.61
C SER A 431 -18.66 -12.99 -5.87
N PHE A 432 -18.07 -13.57 -4.82
CA PHE A 432 -17.14 -14.69 -4.95
C PHE A 432 -17.83 -15.99 -5.40
N VAL A 433 -19.10 -16.21 -5.05
CA VAL A 433 -19.90 -17.33 -5.59
C VAL A 433 -19.96 -17.24 -7.11
N SER A 434 -20.40 -16.08 -7.61
CA SER A 434 -20.47 -15.83 -9.06
C SER A 434 -19.11 -15.94 -9.75
N TYR A 435 -18.04 -15.55 -9.05
CA TYR A 435 -16.68 -15.64 -9.57
C TYR A 435 -16.19 -17.08 -9.69
N PHE A 436 -16.40 -17.92 -8.68
CA PHE A 436 -16.01 -19.33 -8.72
C PHE A 436 -16.73 -20.07 -9.85
N ASP A 437 -18.03 -19.84 -10.00
CA ASP A 437 -18.80 -20.38 -11.13
C ASP A 437 -18.27 -19.89 -12.47
N HIS A 438 -17.89 -18.61 -12.58
CA HIS A 438 -17.29 -18.08 -13.79
C HIS A 438 -15.94 -18.74 -14.11
N LEU A 439 -15.08 -18.94 -13.11
CA LEU A 439 -13.80 -19.63 -13.27
C LEU A 439 -13.99 -21.09 -13.71
N ALA A 440 -14.95 -21.80 -13.10
CA ALA A 440 -15.24 -23.19 -13.42
C ALA A 440 -15.78 -23.33 -14.86
N ASN A 441 -16.72 -22.46 -15.26
CA ASN A 441 -17.26 -22.43 -16.62
C ASN A 441 -16.19 -22.17 -17.69
N ARG A 442 -15.09 -21.49 -17.33
CA ARG A 442 -13.95 -21.24 -18.21
C ARG A 442 -12.86 -22.31 -18.13
N GLY A 443 -13.05 -23.35 -17.31
CA GLY A 443 -12.06 -24.41 -17.08
C GLY A 443 -10.81 -23.96 -16.31
N VAL A 444 -10.88 -22.81 -15.64
CA VAL A 444 -9.77 -22.26 -14.84
C VAL A 444 -9.62 -23.02 -13.51
N ILE A 445 -10.73 -23.53 -12.98
CA ILE A 445 -10.75 -24.30 -11.74
C ILE A 445 -11.59 -25.56 -11.94
N ASP A 446 -11.18 -26.67 -11.32
CA ASP A 446 -12.00 -27.90 -11.29
C ASP A 446 -12.71 -28.03 -9.93
N VAL A 447 -12.05 -27.58 -8.87
CA VAL A 447 -12.55 -27.58 -7.50
C VAL A 447 -12.09 -26.31 -6.78
N GLY A 448 -12.97 -25.71 -6.00
CA GLY A 448 -12.63 -24.61 -5.11
C GLY A 448 -12.53 -25.01 -3.65
N TYR A 449 -11.84 -24.19 -2.85
CA TYR A 449 -11.74 -24.37 -1.40
C TYR A 449 -12.27 -23.15 -0.67
N VAL A 450 -13.03 -23.37 0.40
CA VAL A 450 -13.63 -22.30 1.18
C VAL A 450 -13.50 -22.55 2.68
N MET A 451 -13.31 -21.47 3.44
CA MET A 451 -13.28 -21.48 4.90
C MET A 451 -13.93 -20.20 5.45
N GLY A 452 -14.33 -20.21 6.72
CA GLY A 452 -14.92 -19.07 7.41
C GLY A 452 -16.42 -19.24 7.66
N SER A 453 -17.04 -18.26 8.31
CA SER A 453 -18.41 -18.38 8.85
C SER A 453 -19.49 -18.67 7.80
N ASP A 454 -19.25 -18.25 6.56
CA ASP A 454 -20.22 -18.34 5.46
C ASP A 454 -19.83 -19.46 4.48
N SER A 455 -18.91 -20.37 4.85
CA SER A 455 -18.43 -21.44 3.97
C SER A 455 -19.55 -22.34 3.45
N SER A 456 -20.49 -22.71 4.32
CA SER A 456 -21.57 -23.62 3.96
C SER A 456 -22.60 -22.94 3.07
N VAL A 457 -22.88 -21.66 3.31
CA VAL A 457 -23.73 -20.86 2.40
C VAL A 457 -23.05 -20.75 1.04
N PHE A 458 -21.76 -20.42 1.02
CA PHE A 458 -20.99 -20.32 -0.21
C PHE A 458 -20.99 -21.62 -1.01
N ALA A 459 -20.73 -22.75 -0.36
CA ALA A 459 -20.69 -24.07 -0.99
C ALA A 459 -22.07 -24.50 -1.52
N ASN A 460 -23.16 -24.13 -0.85
CA ASN A 460 -24.51 -24.42 -1.31
C ASN A 460 -24.96 -23.55 -2.49
N GLU A 461 -24.48 -22.31 -2.56
CA GLU A 461 -24.87 -21.35 -3.61
C GLU A 461 -23.96 -21.42 -4.84
N THR A 462 -22.77 -22.01 -4.74
CA THR A 462 -21.90 -22.26 -5.90
C THR A 462 -22.37 -23.48 -6.68
N THR A 463 -22.31 -23.38 -8.01
CA THR A 463 -22.63 -24.50 -8.92
C THR A 463 -21.44 -25.41 -9.18
N CYS A 464 -20.21 -24.89 -9.05
CA CYS A 464 -18.99 -25.67 -9.18
C CYS A 464 -18.67 -26.50 -7.93
N GLU A 465 -17.83 -27.54 -8.05
CA GLU A 465 -17.37 -28.32 -6.89
C GLU A 465 -16.58 -27.42 -5.92
N VAL A 466 -17.03 -27.31 -4.67
CA VAL A 466 -16.34 -26.57 -3.60
C VAL A 466 -16.17 -27.47 -2.37
N LYS A 467 -14.98 -27.44 -1.78
CA LYS A 467 -14.61 -28.17 -0.57
C LYS A 467 -14.48 -27.22 0.61
N GLU A 468 -15.35 -27.42 1.59
CA GLU A 468 -15.25 -26.72 2.87
C GLU A 468 -14.03 -27.23 3.66
N ILE A 469 -13.33 -26.30 4.31
CA ILE A 469 -12.25 -26.57 5.24
C ILE A 469 -12.76 -26.28 6.66
N ASP A 470 -12.52 -27.22 7.57
CA ASP A 470 -12.92 -27.10 8.97
C ASP A 470 -12.26 -25.89 9.64
N SER A 471 -13.02 -25.16 10.47
CA SER A 471 -12.56 -23.95 11.15
C SER A 471 -11.38 -24.18 12.10
N GLY A 472 -11.19 -25.40 12.61
CA GLY A 472 -10.07 -25.78 13.47
C GLY A 472 -8.89 -26.41 12.74
N ALA A 473 -8.88 -26.41 11.40
CA ALA A 473 -7.79 -26.97 10.61
C ALA A 473 -6.49 -26.19 10.82
N ASP A 474 -5.38 -26.93 10.96
CA ASP A 474 -4.05 -26.33 11.04
C ASP A 474 -3.66 -25.64 9.71
N PRO A 475 -3.18 -24.37 9.73
CA PRO A 475 -2.83 -23.64 8.51
C PRO A 475 -1.77 -24.32 7.64
N ALA A 476 -0.81 -25.04 8.23
CA ALA A 476 0.22 -25.74 7.45
C ALA A 476 -0.38 -26.94 6.72
N ALA A 477 -1.26 -27.71 7.38
CA ALA A 477 -1.99 -28.81 6.76
C ALA A 477 -2.94 -28.33 5.65
N VAL A 478 -3.60 -27.18 5.85
CA VAL A 478 -4.42 -26.55 4.79
C VAL A 478 -3.56 -26.18 3.60
N LEU A 479 -2.41 -25.53 3.81
CA LEU A 479 -1.49 -25.17 2.74
C LEU A 479 -1.02 -26.40 1.95
N ASP A 480 -0.65 -27.49 2.65
CA ASP A 480 -0.26 -28.76 2.00
C ASP A 480 -1.40 -29.33 1.16
N ARG A 481 -2.63 -29.31 1.67
CA ARG A 481 -3.82 -29.77 0.95
C ARG A 481 -4.07 -28.96 -0.33
N LEU A 482 -3.83 -27.65 -0.31
CA LEU A 482 -4.01 -26.78 -1.47
C LEU A 482 -2.93 -27.02 -2.55
N LEU A 483 -1.70 -27.32 -2.15
CA LEU A 483 -0.57 -27.51 -3.06
C LEU A 483 -0.58 -28.87 -3.79
N ASN A 484 -1.34 -29.85 -3.31
CA ASN A 484 -1.38 -31.22 -3.85
C ASN A 484 -1.98 -31.39 -5.27
N HIS A 485 -2.31 -30.31 -5.97
CA HIS A 485 -3.02 -30.35 -7.26
C HIS A 485 -2.15 -30.02 -8.48
N ASP A 486 -0.83 -29.97 -8.32
CA ASP A 486 0.13 -29.55 -9.37
C ASP A 486 -0.23 -28.21 -10.03
N ARG A 487 -0.91 -27.34 -9.28
CA ARG A 487 -1.39 -26.04 -9.74
C ARG A 487 -0.99 -24.93 -8.77
N PRO A 488 -0.77 -23.72 -9.28
CA PRO A 488 -0.57 -22.57 -8.42
C PRO A 488 -1.81 -22.31 -7.55
N VAL A 489 -1.59 -22.00 -6.28
CA VAL A 489 -2.64 -21.72 -5.30
C VAL A 489 -2.89 -20.22 -5.23
N MET A 490 -4.14 -19.81 -5.40
CA MET A 490 -4.54 -18.42 -5.23
C MET A 490 -5.43 -18.29 -4.00
N ILE A 491 -4.92 -17.59 -2.98
CA ILE A 491 -5.63 -17.33 -1.72
C ILE A 491 -6.36 -16.00 -1.84
N MET A 492 -7.63 -15.96 -1.44
CA MET A 492 -8.53 -14.84 -1.57
C MET A 492 -9.35 -14.66 -0.29
N GLY A 493 -9.99 -13.51 -0.13
CA GLY A 493 -10.84 -13.25 1.04
C GLY A 493 -10.10 -12.52 2.16
N ASN A 494 -10.57 -12.58 3.40
CA ASN A 494 -10.12 -11.66 4.44
C ASN A 494 -8.69 -11.89 4.97
N THR A 495 -7.92 -10.83 5.28
CA THR A 495 -6.57 -10.92 5.92
C THR A 495 -6.55 -10.77 7.44
N VAL A 496 -7.63 -10.29 8.05
CA VAL A 496 -7.61 -9.87 9.47
C VAL A 496 -7.73 -11.06 10.42
N ASP A 497 -8.27 -12.18 9.94
CA ASP A 497 -8.48 -13.38 10.73
C ASP A 497 -7.15 -14.02 11.17
N GLU A 498 -7.12 -14.57 12.38
CA GLU A 498 -5.92 -15.19 12.95
C GLU A 498 -5.41 -16.33 12.07
N PHE A 499 -6.30 -17.19 11.58
CA PHE A 499 -5.96 -18.27 10.67
C PHE A 499 -5.23 -17.75 9.41
N MET A 500 -5.73 -16.65 8.84
CA MET A 500 -5.18 -16.08 7.61
C MET A 500 -3.80 -15.46 7.82
N ARG A 501 -3.55 -14.87 9.00
CA ARG A 501 -2.22 -14.37 9.38
C ARG A 501 -1.23 -15.52 9.59
N GLU A 502 -1.68 -16.60 10.23
CA GLU A 502 -0.84 -17.78 10.42
C GLU A 502 -0.52 -18.46 9.08
N LEU A 503 -1.50 -18.59 8.19
CA LEU A 503 -1.33 -19.13 6.84
C LEU A 503 -0.29 -18.33 6.05
N ASP A 504 -0.38 -17.00 6.07
CA ASP A 504 0.58 -16.10 5.44
C ASP A 504 2.00 -16.30 6.02
N GLY A 505 2.11 -16.37 7.35
CA GLY A 505 3.36 -16.68 8.03
C GLY A 505 3.96 -18.05 7.64
N LYS A 506 3.12 -19.07 7.36
CA LYS A 506 3.59 -20.36 6.85
C LYS A 506 4.10 -20.27 5.42
N ILE A 507 3.45 -19.51 4.56
CA ILE A 507 3.89 -19.27 3.17
C ILE A 507 5.28 -18.62 3.20
N ASP A 508 5.43 -17.55 3.97
CA ASP A 508 6.68 -16.83 4.14
C ASP A 508 7.81 -17.72 4.67
N SER A 509 7.54 -18.45 5.76
CA SER A 509 8.51 -19.36 6.37
C SER A 509 8.96 -20.49 5.43
N ARG A 510 8.12 -20.88 4.47
CA ARG A 510 8.43 -21.90 3.45
C ARG A 510 9.20 -21.30 2.28
N ALA A 511 8.85 -20.11 1.82
CA ALA A 511 9.55 -19.39 0.77
C ALA A 511 11.02 -19.12 1.16
N GLN A 512 11.24 -18.66 2.39
CA GLN A 512 12.59 -18.42 2.92
C GLN A 512 13.44 -19.70 2.95
N ARG A 513 12.86 -20.83 3.39
CA ARG A 513 13.55 -22.13 3.39
C ARG A 513 13.94 -22.59 1.99
N MET A 514 13.08 -22.35 0.99
CA MET A 514 13.37 -22.71 -0.39
C MET A 514 14.51 -21.87 -0.97
N SER A 515 14.49 -20.55 -0.74
CA SER A 515 15.59 -19.66 -1.15
C SER A 515 16.94 -20.05 -0.53
N LEU A 516 16.94 -20.66 0.65
CA LEU A 516 18.15 -21.18 1.30
C LEU A 516 18.57 -22.55 0.78
N ALA A 517 17.64 -23.37 0.29
CA ALA A 517 17.86 -24.74 -0.17
C ALA A 517 18.25 -24.84 -1.66
N ASP A 518 17.86 -23.86 -2.50
CA ASP A 518 18.28 -23.76 -3.90
C ASP A 518 19.74 -23.26 -4.09
N LYS A 519 20.49 -23.15 -2.98
CA LYS A 519 21.94 -22.93 -3.02
C LYS A 519 22.64 -24.22 -3.50
N PRO A 520 23.48 -24.17 -4.56
CA PRO A 520 24.29 -25.31 -4.96
C PRO A 520 25.10 -25.85 -3.77
N ARG A 521 24.88 -27.10 -3.38
CA ARG A 521 25.78 -27.74 -2.41
C ARG A 521 27.15 -27.87 -3.07
N GLY A 522 28.11 -27.07 -2.61
CA GLY A 522 29.52 -27.24 -2.93
C GLY A 522 29.97 -28.69 -2.68
N PRO A 523 31.02 -29.17 -3.38
CA PRO A 523 31.45 -30.55 -3.26
C PRO A 523 31.85 -30.85 -1.81
N PRO A 524 31.62 -32.10 -1.33
CA PRO A 524 31.98 -32.46 0.04
C PRO A 524 33.47 -32.26 0.25
N ALA A 525 33.82 -31.51 1.31
CA ALA A 525 35.20 -31.28 1.69
C ALA A 525 35.90 -32.62 1.95
N THR A 526 36.95 -32.90 1.17
CA THR A 526 37.91 -33.99 1.39
C THR A 526 38.98 -33.59 2.38
#